data_AF-A0A8J3S611-F1
#
_entry.id   AF-A0A8J3S611-F1
#
_cell.length_a   1.000
_cell.length_b   1.000
_cell.length_c   1.000
_cell.angle_alpha   90.00
_cell.angle_beta   90.00
_cell.angle_gamma   90.00
#
_symmetry.space_group_name_H-M   'P 1'
#
loop_
_entity.id
_entity.type
_entity.pdbx_description
1 polymer ?
#
loop_
_entity_poly.entity_id
_entity_poly.type
_entity_poly.pdbx_seq_one_letter_code
_entity_poly.pdbx_strand_id
1 'polypeptide(L)'
;MPPPEAWFSGWLRWLVVAVFDRDAPLAHQVDYRLMANTFVTLFWRRGILEETIDWLLAHGYEVVRWDASGWMTEDDLHRDFAQALDFPAYYGRNLDALNDCLDDVASGDYGVSSEATGLVLVLIGYDRFAARCPEVAQRVLDIIARNARSAILVGHRMFCLVQSDDPGIVFQSVGATAVAWNDAEWLDANRRVR
;
A
#
# COMPACT_ATOMS: atom_id res chain seq x y z
N MET A 1 30.44 -33.32 -35.05
CA MET A 1 29.90 -31.95 -35.19
C MET A 1 28.51 -31.95 -34.57
N PRO A 2 28.30 -31.29 -33.42
CA PRO A 2 26.95 -31.09 -32.87
C PRO A 2 26.27 -29.92 -33.61
N PRO A 3 24.92 -29.85 -33.62
CA PRO A 3 24.20 -28.77 -34.30
C PRO A 3 24.19 -27.48 -33.44
N PRO A 4 23.98 -26.31 -34.05
CA PRO A 4 23.94 -25.04 -33.34
C PRO A 4 22.52 -24.78 -32.81
N GLU A 5 22.29 -25.09 -31.54
CA GLU A 5 21.13 -24.57 -30.80
C GLU A 5 21.59 -23.46 -29.86
N ALA A 6 21.49 -22.23 -30.36
CA ALA A 6 21.39 -21.02 -29.56
C ALA A 6 20.81 -19.94 -30.47
N TRP A 7 20.10 -18.99 -29.87
CA TRP A 7 19.60 -17.74 -30.45
C TRP A 7 18.19 -17.80 -31.09
N PHE A 8 17.35 -16.88 -30.60
CA PHE A 8 15.95 -16.59 -30.91
C PHE A 8 14.91 -17.39 -30.12
N SER A 9 14.06 -16.81 -29.28
CA SER A 9 13.97 -15.48 -28.66
C SER A 9 12.76 -15.55 -27.73
N GLY A 10 12.94 -15.20 -26.47
CA GLY A 10 11.83 -14.96 -25.54
C GLY A 10 11.02 -13.76 -26.00
N TRP A 11 9.90 -14.01 -26.66
CA TRP A 11 8.81 -13.06 -26.86
C TRP A 11 7.51 -13.84 -26.89
N LEU A 12 6.82 -13.82 -25.74
CA LEU A 12 5.38 -14.02 -25.49
C LEU A 12 5.24 -14.44 -24.01
N ARG A 13 5.70 -13.59 -23.09
CA ARG A 13 5.10 -13.57 -21.76
C ARG A 13 3.77 -12.87 -21.96
N TRP A 14 2.74 -13.64 -22.33
CA TRP A 14 1.37 -13.17 -22.21
C TRP A 14 1.25 -12.67 -20.78
N LEU A 15 1.04 -11.37 -20.60
CA LEU A 15 0.50 -10.82 -19.37
C LEU A 15 -0.81 -11.57 -19.15
N VAL A 16 -0.75 -12.64 -18.36
CA VAL A 16 -1.94 -13.14 -17.69
C VAL A 16 -2.25 -12.05 -16.69
N VAL A 17 -3.00 -11.04 -17.13
CA VAL A 17 -3.72 -10.18 -16.21
C VAL A 17 -4.51 -11.14 -15.34
N ALA A 18 -4.32 -11.10 -14.03
CA ALA A 18 -5.13 -11.89 -13.12
C ALA A 18 -6.60 -11.51 -13.40
N VAL A 19 -7.32 -12.41 -14.06
CA VAL A 19 -8.75 -12.22 -14.32
C VAL A 19 -9.42 -12.32 -12.97
N PHE A 20 -10.22 -11.31 -12.61
CA PHE A 20 -11.08 -11.41 -11.44
C PHE A 20 -11.89 -12.70 -11.55
N ASP A 21 -11.63 -13.66 -10.66
CA ASP A 21 -12.39 -14.89 -10.61
C ASP A 21 -13.80 -14.56 -10.13
N ARG A 22 -14.73 -14.55 -11.09
CA ARG A 22 -16.16 -14.28 -10.84
C ARG A 22 -16.79 -15.32 -9.93
N ASP A 23 -16.28 -16.55 -9.95
CA ASP A 23 -16.86 -17.69 -9.26
C ASP A 23 -16.19 -17.93 -7.90
N ALA A 24 -15.18 -17.11 -7.53
CA ALA A 24 -14.60 -17.12 -6.21
C ALA A 24 -15.66 -16.78 -5.15
N PRO A 25 -15.83 -17.62 -4.11
CA PRO A 25 -16.83 -17.37 -3.08
C PRO A 25 -16.53 -16.07 -2.34
N LEU A 26 -17.50 -15.14 -2.35
CA LEU A 26 -17.53 -13.94 -1.50
C LEU A 26 -17.84 -14.32 -0.05
N ALA A 27 -16.94 -15.07 0.59
CA ALA A 27 -16.79 -14.96 2.03
C ALA A 27 -16.09 -13.63 2.30
N HIS A 28 -16.44 -12.91 3.36
CA HIS A 28 -15.85 -11.61 3.71
C HIS A 28 -14.35 -11.72 4.10
N GLN A 29 -13.48 -12.06 3.14
CA GLN A 29 -12.03 -12.15 3.31
C GLN A 29 -11.45 -10.75 3.61
N VAL A 30 -10.41 -10.69 4.44
CA VAL A 30 -9.93 -9.43 5.06
C VAL A 30 -9.46 -8.44 4.00
N ASP A 31 -8.71 -8.91 3.01
CA ASP A 31 -8.25 -8.15 1.85
C ASP A 31 -9.40 -7.51 1.05
N TYR A 32 -10.45 -8.28 0.75
CA TYR A 32 -11.63 -7.78 0.05
C TYR A 32 -12.28 -6.63 0.81
N ARG A 33 -12.45 -6.76 2.13
CA ARG A 33 -13.08 -5.71 2.95
C ARG A 33 -12.23 -4.45 3.05
N LEU A 34 -10.91 -4.61 3.15
CA LEU A 34 -9.98 -3.49 3.11
C LEU A 34 -10.13 -2.73 1.77
N MET A 35 -9.98 -3.43 0.65
CA MET A 35 -9.94 -2.82 -0.69
C MET A 35 -11.30 -2.37 -1.23
N ALA A 36 -12.40 -3.01 -0.83
CA ALA A 36 -13.75 -2.64 -1.29
C ALA A 36 -14.22 -1.29 -0.75
N ASN A 37 -13.73 -0.89 0.42
CA ASN A 37 -14.12 0.35 1.08
C ASN A 37 -13.17 1.50 0.74
N THR A 38 -11.86 1.25 0.75
CA THR A 38 -10.83 2.26 0.48
C THR A 38 -9.47 1.60 0.23
N PHE A 39 -8.56 2.31 -0.43
CA PHE A 39 -7.17 1.84 -0.60
C PHE A 39 -6.25 2.28 0.53
N VAL A 40 -6.74 3.09 1.46
CA VAL A 40 -6.03 3.56 2.64
C VAL A 40 -6.95 3.41 3.84
N THR A 41 -6.68 2.40 4.68
CA THR A 41 -7.50 2.07 5.85
C THR A 41 -6.84 2.54 7.13
N LEU A 42 -7.57 3.28 7.97
CA LEU A 42 -7.09 3.73 9.28
C LEU A 42 -7.31 2.67 10.37
N PHE A 43 -6.31 2.57 11.24
CA PHE A 43 -6.29 1.76 12.45
C PHE A 43 -5.94 2.64 13.64
N TRP A 44 -6.70 2.51 14.72
CA TRP A 44 -6.37 3.16 15.98
C TRP A 44 -5.63 2.15 16.87
N ARG A 45 -6.23 0.99 17.11
CA ARG A 45 -5.65 -0.05 17.94
C ARG A 45 -4.57 -0.83 17.19
N ARG A 46 -3.33 -0.73 17.68
CA ARG A 46 -2.20 -1.52 17.17
C ARG A 46 -2.47 -3.02 17.16
N GLY A 47 -3.15 -3.58 18.17
CA GLY A 47 -3.49 -5.01 18.19
C GLY A 47 -4.31 -5.47 16.98
N ILE A 48 -5.29 -4.67 16.54
CA ILE A 48 -6.11 -4.99 15.36
C ILE A 48 -5.29 -4.87 14.08
N LEU A 49 -4.39 -3.88 14.01
CA LEU A 49 -3.44 -3.76 12.90
C LEU A 49 -2.56 -5.00 12.79
N GLU A 50 -1.94 -5.45 13.90
CA GLU A 50 -1.06 -6.62 13.89
C GLU A 50 -1.83 -7.89 13.50
N GLU A 51 -3.04 -8.12 14.04
CA GLU A 51 -3.89 -9.26 13.63
C GLU A 51 -4.21 -9.22 12.12
N THR A 52 -4.41 -8.02 11.57
CA THR A 52 -4.65 -7.84 10.12
C THR A 52 -3.38 -8.14 9.31
N ILE A 53 -2.22 -7.67 9.76
CA ILE A 53 -0.92 -7.94 9.13
C ILE A 53 -0.61 -9.44 9.15
N ASP A 54 -0.81 -10.11 10.28
CA ASP A 54 -0.60 -11.55 10.43
C ASP A 54 -1.47 -12.35 9.46
N TRP A 55 -2.74 -11.95 9.30
CA TRP A 55 -3.61 -12.56 8.30
C TRP A 55 -3.07 -12.34 6.89
N LEU A 56 -2.66 -11.12 6.53
CA LEU A 56 -2.15 -10.78 5.20
C LEU A 56 -0.89 -11.58 4.85
N LEU A 57 0.07 -11.65 5.77
CA LEU A 57 1.28 -12.45 5.62
C LEU A 57 0.95 -13.94 5.42
N ALA A 58 0.01 -14.48 6.22
CA ALA A 58 -0.43 -15.87 6.08
C ALA A 58 -1.13 -16.17 4.74
N HIS A 59 -1.63 -15.14 4.05
CA HIS A 59 -2.26 -15.22 2.73
C HIS A 59 -1.34 -14.77 1.60
N GLY A 60 -0.03 -14.70 1.85
CA GLY A 60 0.99 -14.49 0.82
C GLY A 60 1.11 -13.04 0.34
N TYR A 61 0.62 -12.07 1.11
CA TYR A 61 0.92 -10.66 0.86
C TYR A 61 2.33 -10.32 1.31
N GLU A 62 2.97 -9.45 0.55
CA GLU A 62 4.19 -8.77 0.97
C GLU A 62 3.82 -7.51 1.77
N VAL A 63 4.43 -7.32 2.93
CA VAL A 63 4.12 -6.22 3.84
C VAL A 63 5.38 -5.38 4.06
N VAL A 64 5.31 -4.11 3.66
CA VAL A 64 6.37 -3.12 3.89
C VAL A 64 5.89 -2.15 4.97
N ARG A 65 6.66 -2.05 6.05
CA ARG A 65 6.26 -1.35 7.29
C ARG A 65 7.25 -0.26 7.66
N TRP A 66 6.72 0.90 8.02
CA TRP A 66 7.49 2.04 8.52
C TRP A 66 6.97 2.54 9.87
N ASP A 67 7.89 2.92 10.75
CA ASP A 67 7.58 3.72 11.94
C ASP A 67 7.58 5.21 11.55
N ALA A 68 6.45 5.67 11.03
CA ALA A 68 6.24 7.06 10.63
C ALA A 68 6.25 8.03 11.82
N SER A 69 6.14 7.53 13.05
CA SER A 69 6.20 8.35 14.26
C SER A 69 7.55 9.05 14.43
N GLY A 70 8.60 8.45 13.85
CA GLY A 70 9.98 8.93 13.81
C GLY A 70 10.27 9.91 12.67
N TRP A 71 9.37 10.09 11.70
CA TRP A 71 9.58 11.06 10.62
C TRP A 71 9.44 12.49 11.16
N MET A 72 10.53 13.24 11.04
CA MET A 72 10.62 14.64 11.46
C MET A 72 10.51 15.58 10.27
N THR A 73 10.92 15.12 9.08
CA THR A 73 10.86 15.86 7.82
C THR A 73 10.31 15.01 6.68
N GLU A 74 9.96 15.65 5.57
CA GLU A 74 9.61 14.97 4.31
C GLU A 74 10.77 14.10 3.77
N ASP A 75 12.02 14.51 4.01
CA ASP A 75 13.20 13.73 3.61
C ASP A 75 13.29 12.37 4.32
N ASP A 76 12.81 12.27 5.58
CA ASP A 76 12.78 11.00 6.30
C ASP A 76 11.88 9.99 5.62
N LEU A 77 10.69 10.45 5.18
CA LEU A 77 9.76 9.66 4.40
C LEU A 77 10.38 9.22 3.07
N HIS A 78 11.00 10.14 2.33
CA HIS A 78 11.59 9.82 1.03
C HIS A 78 12.73 8.80 1.13
N ARG A 79 13.59 8.94 2.14
CA ARG A 79 14.66 7.98 2.40
C ARG A 79 14.08 6.59 2.69
N ASP A 80 13.10 6.51 3.56
CA ASP A 80 12.57 5.25 4.05
C ASP A 80 11.76 4.52 2.97
N PHE A 81 10.99 5.24 2.14
CA PHE A 81 10.32 4.66 0.97
C PHE A 81 11.33 4.16 -0.06
N ALA A 82 12.33 4.97 -0.39
CA ALA A 82 13.30 4.61 -1.41
C ALA A 82 14.11 3.37 -1.02
N GLN A 83 14.46 3.24 0.26
CA GLN A 83 15.18 2.08 0.76
C GLN A 83 14.31 0.82 0.76
N ALA A 84 13.07 0.90 1.23
CA ALA A 84 12.26 -0.29 1.45
C ALA A 84 11.57 -0.82 0.19
N LEU A 85 11.36 0.03 -0.82
CA LEU A 85 10.75 -0.33 -2.10
C LEU A 85 11.76 -0.39 -3.25
N ASP A 86 13.06 -0.38 -2.94
CA ASP A 86 14.16 -0.42 -3.92
C ASP A 86 14.01 0.61 -5.06
N PHE A 87 13.71 1.88 -4.70
CA PHE A 87 13.60 2.94 -5.69
C PHE A 87 14.93 3.17 -6.42
N PRO A 88 14.90 3.60 -7.69
CA PRO A 88 16.11 3.81 -8.48
C PRO A 88 17.03 4.89 -7.89
N ALA A 89 18.33 4.77 -8.18
CA ALA A 89 19.35 5.71 -7.68
C ALA A 89 19.12 7.17 -8.11
N TYR A 90 18.34 7.40 -9.18
CA TYR A 90 17.96 8.73 -9.66
C TYR A 90 16.68 9.28 -9.00
N TYR A 91 16.18 8.66 -7.94
CA TYR A 91 14.99 9.10 -7.21
C TYR A 91 15.12 10.56 -6.74
N GLY A 92 14.20 11.40 -7.19
CA GLY A 92 14.24 12.87 -7.02
C GLY A 92 13.87 13.41 -5.65
N ARG A 93 13.46 12.55 -4.69
CA ARG A 93 13.12 12.90 -3.29
C ARG A 93 12.16 14.08 -3.16
N ASN A 94 11.07 14.01 -3.93
CA ASN A 94 9.93 14.90 -3.82
C ASN A 94 8.65 14.11 -4.12
N LEU A 95 7.48 14.69 -3.86
CA LEU A 95 6.20 14.01 -4.03
C LEU A 95 5.88 13.59 -5.47
N ASP A 96 6.35 14.32 -6.49
CA ASP A 96 6.15 13.93 -7.89
C ASP A 96 7.00 12.69 -8.21
N ALA A 97 8.27 12.68 -7.76
CA ALA A 97 9.13 11.51 -7.90
C ALA A 97 8.61 10.29 -7.09
N LEU A 98 8.07 10.51 -5.88
CA LEU A 98 7.42 9.45 -5.09
C LEU A 98 6.27 8.84 -5.87
N ASN A 99 5.47 9.70 -6.47
CA ASN A 99 4.33 9.30 -7.24
C ASN A 99 4.71 8.47 -8.48
N ASP A 100 5.76 8.87 -9.19
CA ASP A 100 6.26 8.14 -10.36
C ASP A 100 6.81 6.77 -9.95
N CYS A 101 7.63 6.70 -8.90
CA CYS A 101 8.15 5.41 -8.44
C CYS A 101 7.06 4.48 -7.90
N LEU A 102 6.04 5.01 -7.23
CA LEU A 102 4.91 4.19 -6.79
C LEU A 102 4.00 3.73 -7.95
N ASP A 103 4.01 4.41 -9.10
CA ASP A 103 3.33 3.95 -10.32
C ASP A 103 4.06 2.74 -10.93
N ASP A 104 5.39 2.76 -10.96
CA ASP A 104 6.22 1.62 -11.37
C ASP A 104 6.01 0.41 -10.44
N VAL A 105 6.00 0.64 -9.12
CA VAL A 105 5.74 -0.39 -8.11
C VAL A 105 4.32 -0.97 -8.28
N ALA A 106 3.32 -0.11 -8.48
CA ALA A 106 1.95 -0.55 -8.74
C ALA A 106 1.82 -1.37 -10.03
N SER A 107 2.63 -1.05 -11.04
CA SER A 107 2.72 -1.77 -12.31
C SER A 107 3.55 -3.06 -12.22
N GLY A 108 4.20 -3.31 -11.08
CA GLY A 108 5.00 -4.51 -10.81
C GLY A 108 6.38 -4.50 -11.49
N ASP A 109 6.91 -3.34 -11.83
CA ASP A 109 8.23 -3.21 -12.45
C ASP A 109 9.36 -3.50 -11.45
N TYR A 110 9.18 -3.11 -10.18
CA TYR A 110 10.06 -3.41 -9.04
C TYR A 110 9.32 -3.24 -7.70
N GLY A 111 10.03 -3.47 -6.60
CA GLY A 111 9.54 -3.20 -5.23
C GLY A 111 8.56 -4.21 -4.65
N VAL A 112 8.12 -5.20 -5.43
CA VAL A 112 7.27 -6.32 -5.00
C VAL A 112 7.71 -7.60 -5.69
N SER A 113 7.75 -8.72 -4.96
CA SER A 113 7.94 -10.03 -5.58
C SER A 113 6.79 -10.39 -6.53
N SER A 114 7.10 -10.89 -7.73
CA SER A 114 6.07 -11.39 -8.66
C SER A 114 5.33 -12.64 -8.16
N GLU A 115 5.77 -13.24 -7.05
CA GLU A 115 5.13 -14.38 -6.41
C GLU A 115 4.17 -13.96 -5.29
N ALA A 116 4.20 -12.69 -4.86
CA ALA A 116 3.32 -12.19 -3.82
C ALA A 116 1.87 -12.06 -4.31
N THR A 117 0.91 -12.29 -3.41
CA THR A 117 -0.52 -12.06 -3.67
C THR A 117 -0.82 -10.57 -3.86
N GLY A 118 -0.03 -9.69 -3.26
CA GLY A 118 -0.14 -8.25 -3.35
C GLY A 118 0.83 -7.55 -2.40
N LEU A 119 0.88 -6.23 -2.50
CA LEU A 119 1.68 -5.36 -1.65
C LEU A 119 0.81 -4.61 -0.63
N VAL A 120 1.25 -4.59 0.62
CA VAL A 120 0.63 -3.81 1.68
C VAL A 120 1.63 -2.84 2.28
N LEU A 121 1.32 -1.56 2.20
CA LEU A 121 2.09 -0.50 2.83
C LEU A 121 1.55 -0.24 4.24
N VAL A 122 2.40 -0.21 5.26
CA VAL A 122 1.99 0.00 6.66
C VAL A 122 2.71 1.19 7.26
N LEU A 123 1.95 2.20 7.69
CA LEU A 123 2.45 3.45 8.28
C LEU A 123 2.04 3.53 9.76
N ILE A 124 2.98 3.52 10.69
CA ILE A 124 2.69 3.45 12.13
C ILE A 124 2.97 4.76 12.85
N GLY A 125 2.06 5.16 13.74
CA GLY A 125 2.12 6.45 14.44
C GLY A 125 2.11 7.64 13.47
N TYR A 126 1.34 7.52 12.39
CA TYR A 126 1.30 8.48 11.29
C TYR A 126 0.75 9.85 11.71
N ASP A 127 -0.02 9.90 12.80
CA ASP A 127 -0.48 11.14 13.44
C ASP A 127 0.66 12.11 13.76
N ARG A 128 1.83 11.59 14.18
CA ARG A 128 2.96 12.45 14.52
C ARG A 128 3.59 13.10 13.29
N PHE A 129 3.67 12.36 12.19
CA PHE A 129 4.12 12.93 10.92
C PHE A 129 3.09 13.92 10.38
N ALA A 130 1.79 13.56 10.41
CA ALA A 130 0.70 14.43 9.97
C ALA A 130 0.63 15.74 10.78
N ALA A 131 0.92 15.71 12.07
CA ALA A 131 0.98 16.92 12.90
C ALA A 131 2.15 17.85 12.53
N ARG A 132 3.26 17.30 12.01
CA ARG A 132 4.46 18.07 11.62
C ARG A 132 4.38 18.59 10.19
N CYS A 133 3.93 17.74 9.27
CA CYS A 133 3.92 17.99 7.84
C CYS A 133 2.52 17.66 7.26
N PRO A 134 1.46 18.40 7.65
CA PRO A 134 0.08 18.01 7.36
C PRO A 134 -0.24 17.91 5.86
N GLU A 135 0.23 18.88 5.06
CA GLU A 135 0.01 18.87 3.61
C GLU A 135 0.73 17.70 2.92
N VAL A 136 1.97 17.44 3.32
CA VAL A 136 2.76 16.31 2.79
C VAL A 136 2.11 14.99 3.19
N ALA A 137 1.71 14.85 4.45
CA ALA A 137 1.07 13.64 4.96
C ALA A 137 -0.23 13.31 4.24
N GLN A 138 -1.05 14.32 3.94
CA GLN A 138 -2.25 14.18 3.11
C GLN A 138 -1.87 13.70 1.70
N ARG A 139 -0.94 14.40 1.03
CA ARG A 139 -0.58 14.10 -0.36
C ARG A 139 0.07 12.72 -0.54
N VAL A 140 0.80 12.22 0.45
CA VAL A 140 1.35 10.86 0.43
C VAL A 140 0.24 9.82 0.39
N LEU A 141 -0.80 9.97 1.23
CA LEU A 141 -1.94 9.06 1.21
C LEU A 141 -2.70 9.15 -0.12
N ASP A 142 -2.85 10.36 -0.68
CA ASP A 142 -3.39 10.60 -2.03
C ASP A 142 -2.65 9.82 -3.12
N ILE A 143 -1.31 9.91 -3.13
CA ILE A 143 -0.46 9.21 -4.09
C ILE A 143 -0.61 7.70 -3.95
N ILE A 144 -0.51 7.18 -2.73
CA ILE A 144 -0.62 5.74 -2.48
C ILE A 144 -1.97 5.22 -2.96
N ALA A 145 -3.07 5.86 -2.59
CA ALA A 145 -4.40 5.42 -2.99
C ALA A 145 -4.63 5.49 -4.50
N ARG A 146 -4.05 6.50 -5.17
CA ARG A 146 -4.14 6.65 -6.62
C ARG A 146 -3.44 5.49 -7.32
N ASN A 147 -2.21 5.19 -6.95
CA ASN A 147 -1.43 4.11 -7.57
C ASN A 147 -2.01 2.73 -7.21
N ALA A 148 -2.50 2.56 -5.98
CA ALA A 148 -3.22 1.37 -5.56
C ALA A 148 -4.49 1.10 -6.39
N ARG A 149 -5.24 2.16 -6.75
CA ARG A 149 -6.38 2.07 -7.68
C ARG A 149 -5.96 1.65 -9.08
N SER A 150 -4.88 2.24 -9.60
CA SER A 150 -4.34 1.87 -10.92
C SER A 150 -3.86 0.41 -10.96
N ALA A 151 -3.22 -0.08 -9.89
CA ALA A 151 -2.72 -1.44 -9.77
C ALA A 151 -3.81 -2.50 -10.05
N ILE A 152 -5.02 -2.26 -9.55
CA ILE A 152 -6.16 -3.18 -9.75
C ILE A 152 -6.47 -3.39 -11.24
N LEU A 153 -6.27 -2.37 -12.08
CA LEU A 153 -6.58 -2.44 -13.52
C LEU A 153 -5.73 -3.47 -14.25
N VAL A 154 -4.55 -3.79 -13.72
CA VAL A 154 -3.63 -4.80 -14.25
C VAL A 154 -3.61 -6.07 -13.41
N GLY A 155 -4.54 -6.21 -12.46
CA GLY A 155 -4.67 -7.39 -11.60
C GLY A 155 -3.72 -7.40 -10.41
N HIS A 156 -3.01 -6.30 -10.16
CA HIS A 156 -2.14 -6.16 -8.99
C HIS A 156 -2.94 -5.64 -7.78
N ARG A 157 -2.69 -6.23 -6.62
CA ARG A 157 -3.31 -5.81 -5.35
C ARG A 157 -2.31 -4.97 -4.58
N MET A 158 -2.66 -3.71 -4.35
CA MET A 158 -1.88 -2.79 -3.53
C MET A 158 -2.85 -2.01 -2.64
N PHE A 159 -2.51 -1.78 -1.37
CA PHE A 159 -3.25 -0.89 -0.46
C PHE A 159 -2.39 -0.50 0.75
N CYS A 160 -2.90 0.40 1.57
CA CYS A 160 -2.20 0.97 2.72
C CYS A 160 -3.00 0.83 4.01
N LEU A 161 -2.31 0.48 5.09
CA LEU A 161 -2.81 0.46 6.45
C LEU A 161 -2.10 1.56 7.25
N VAL A 162 -2.87 2.47 7.83
CA VAL A 162 -2.33 3.64 8.53
C VAL A 162 -2.74 3.57 9.98
N GLN A 163 -1.77 3.49 10.89
CA GLN A 163 -2.03 3.52 12.32
C GLN A 163 -1.80 4.92 12.89
N SER A 164 -2.75 5.37 13.70
CA SER A 164 -2.74 6.64 14.41
C SER A 164 -3.03 6.42 15.89
N ASP A 165 -2.27 7.04 16.78
CA ASP A 165 -2.60 7.09 18.21
C ASP A 165 -3.68 8.17 18.50
N ASP A 166 -3.97 9.06 17.53
CA ASP A 166 -5.08 10.03 17.57
C ASP A 166 -6.37 9.42 16.96
N PRO A 167 -7.39 9.10 17.77
CA PRO A 167 -8.65 8.53 17.30
C PRO A 167 -9.55 9.53 16.55
N GLY A 168 -9.21 10.82 16.61
CA GLY A 168 -9.90 11.92 15.93
C GLY A 168 -9.21 12.40 14.66
N ILE A 169 -8.14 11.73 14.21
CA ILE A 169 -7.46 12.10 12.98
C ILE A 169 -8.41 12.03 11.79
N VAL A 170 -8.39 13.06 10.94
CA VAL A 170 -9.19 13.15 9.73
C VAL A 170 -8.28 13.61 8.60
N PHE A 171 -8.36 12.91 7.47
CA PHE A 171 -7.77 13.32 6.20
C PHE A 171 -8.86 13.79 5.25
N GLN A 172 -8.52 14.68 4.32
CA GLN A 172 -9.38 14.96 3.18
C GLN A 172 -9.55 13.69 2.34
N SER A 173 -10.61 13.62 1.53
CA SER A 173 -10.83 12.49 0.62
C SER A 173 -9.59 12.26 -0.24
N VAL A 174 -9.06 11.05 -0.15
CA VAL A 174 -7.81 10.63 -0.75
C VAL A 174 -8.07 10.06 -2.15
N GLY A 175 -7.62 10.78 -3.18
CA GLY A 175 -7.91 10.59 -4.60
C GLY A 175 -9.39 10.30 -4.91
N ALA A 176 -10.28 11.11 -4.34
CA ALA A 176 -11.74 11.08 -4.48
C ALA A 176 -12.48 9.94 -3.75
N THR A 177 -11.83 9.23 -2.82
CA THR A 177 -12.48 8.30 -1.88
C THR A 177 -12.14 8.69 -0.44
N ALA A 178 -13.08 8.58 0.50
CA ALA A 178 -12.78 8.88 1.90
C ALA A 178 -11.70 7.93 2.45
N VAL A 179 -10.76 8.46 3.24
CA VAL A 179 -9.96 7.61 4.12
C VAL A 179 -10.89 7.11 5.22
N ALA A 180 -11.03 5.79 5.34
CA ALA A 180 -11.99 5.18 6.25
C ALA A 180 -11.27 4.39 7.33
N TRP A 181 -11.84 4.40 8.53
CA TRP A 181 -11.46 3.48 9.60
C TRP A 181 -11.87 2.06 9.25
N ASN A 182 -11.12 1.06 9.71
CA ASN A 182 -11.46 -0.35 9.52
C ASN A 182 -12.83 -0.72 10.13
N ASP A 183 -13.39 -1.86 9.70
CA ASP A 183 -14.73 -2.32 10.08
C ASP A 183 -14.96 -2.51 11.60
N ALA A 184 -13.90 -2.73 12.39
CA ALA A 184 -14.06 -2.84 13.84
C ALA A 184 -14.12 -1.46 14.51
N GLU A 185 -13.46 -0.47 13.89
CA GLU A 185 -13.21 0.84 14.46
C GLU A 185 -13.97 1.97 13.75
N TRP A 186 -14.84 1.70 12.78
CA TRP A 186 -15.51 2.76 12.01
C TRP A 186 -16.44 3.66 12.84
N LEU A 187 -17.07 3.10 13.88
CA LEU A 187 -17.89 3.88 14.83
C LEU A 187 -17.00 4.64 15.82
N ASP A 188 -17.27 5.93 15.98
CA ASP A 188 -16.64 6.78 17.00
C ASP A 188 -16.64 6.17 18.40
N ALA A 189 -17.76 5.54 18.80
CA ALA A 189 -17.89 4.91 20.10
C ALA A 189 -16.86 3.79 20.32
N ASN A 190 -16.48 3.08 19.25
CA ASN A 190 -15.49 2.01 19.31
C ASN A 190 -14.04 2.55 19.40
N ARG A 191 -13.84 3.86 19.21
CA ARG A 191 -12.54 4.54 19.33
C ARG A 191 -12.39 5.38 20.62
N ARG A 192 -13.33 5.27 21.56
CA ARG A 192 -13.38 6.11 22.79
C ARG A 192 -13.18 5.35 24.10
N VAL A 193 -12.94 4.04 24.06
CA VAL A 193 -12.74 3.24 25.27
C VAL A 193 -11.25 2.99 25.48
N ARG A 194 -10.66 3.68 26.46
CA ARG A 194 -9.27 3.53 26.89
C ARG A 194 -8.99 2.15 27.48
#